data_AF-A0A353S5V7-F1
#
_entry.id   AF-A0A353S5V7-F1
#
_cell.length_a   1.000
_cell.length_b   1.000
_cell.length_c   1.000
_cell.angle_alpha   90.00
_cell.angle_beta   90.00
_cell.angle_gamma   90.00
#
_symmetry.space_group_name_H-M   'P 1'
#
loop_
_entity.id
_entity.type
_entity.pdbx_description
1 polymer ?
#
loop_
_entity_poly.entity_id
_entity_poly.type
_entity_poly.pdbx_seq_one_letter_code
_entity_poly.pdbx_strand_id
1 'polypeptide(L)'
;TDTFLSYVHKFGFGTRTGIELPTEAAGSVKEKTDRLWSARSKPTMAMGQEISVNALQMVQAATAITNGGTPVKLTVVRRTTDKDGNETYVHQPVYGERILKESTAQYILSCMKTTAESGTGMRAQVDGVTIGVKTGTAQMADLVHGGYSQTDFLSNCLAVFPVEDPEIILYIVIQKAKGETYAGRIVAPVISEAAGEIINQRGMNSQRAATFEHSGHVTITNGTPIVIEGSVPDFTGRPKRDLIPLLVDGSVKLIIHGEGWVTSQTPEPGTPLTENTTIELYLE
;
A
#
# COMPACT_ATOMS: atom_id res chain seq x y z
N THR A 1 -12.36 -31.13 11.37
CA THR A 1 -11.27 -31.13 10.38
C THR A 1 -11.81 -31.10 8.97
N ASP A 2 -12.87 -31.83 8.66
CA ASP A 2 -13.49 -31.85 7.32
C ASP A 2 -13.96 -30.47 6.88
N THR A 3 -14.60 -29.71 7.79
CA THR A 3 -14.97 -28.31 7.51
C THR A 3 -13.76 -27.46 7.14
N PHE A 4 -12.63 -27.62 7.83
CA PHE A 4 -11.42 -26.85 7.53
C PHE A 4 -10.88 -27.18 6.14
N LEU A 5 -10.70 -28.47 5.82
CA LEU A 5 -10.22 -28.90 4.50
C LEU A 5 -11.20 -28.51 3.39
N SER A 6 -12.51 -28.61 3.65
CA SER A 6 -13.55 -28.12 2.72
C SER A 6 -13.38 -26.64 2.42
N TYR A 7 -13.11 -25.80 3.43
CA TYR A 7 -12.83 -24.38 3.18
C TYR A 7 -11.51 -24.17 2.43
N VAL A 8 -10.43 -24.88 2.78
CA VAL A 8 -9.14 -24.80 2.05
C VAL A 8 -9.36 -25.04 0.55
N HIS A 9 -10.12 -26.07 0.19
CA HIS A 9 -10.47 -26.36 -1.21
C HIS A 9 -11.42 -25.34 -1.83
N LYS A 10 -12.42 -24.86 -1.07
CA LYS A 10 -13.33 -23.80 -1.54
C LYS A 10 -12.61 -22.49 -1.87
N PHE A 11 -11.51 -22.19 -1.19
CA PHE A 11 -10.63 -21.06 -1.54
C PHE A 11 -9.75 -21.33 -2.77
N GLY A 12 -9.78 -22.55 -3.35
CA GLY A 12 -9.06 -22.94 -4.56
C GLY A 12 -7.69 -23.56 -4.32
N PHE A 13 -7.26 -23.72 -3.06
CA PHE A 13 -5.95 -24.32 -2.77
C PHE A 13 -5.91 -25.80 -3.15
N GLY A 14 -4.77 -26.25 -3.68
CA GLY A 14 -4.59 -27.63 -4.18
C GLY A 14 -5.10 -27.84 -5.60
N THR A 15 -5.67 -26.81 -6.23
CA THR A 15 -6.14 -26.85 -7.63
C THR A 15 -5.56 -25.69 -8.43
N ARG A 16 -5.35 -25.92 -9.74
CA ARG A 16 -4.96 -24.87 -10.69
C ARG A 16 -6.06 -23.80 -10.77
N THR A 17 -5.67 -22.52 -10.79
CA THR A 17 -6.61 -21.40 -10.98
C THR A 17 -7.22 -21.39 -12.37
N GLY A 18 -6.55 -22.00 -13.35
CA GLY A 18 -7.01 -22.03 -14.74
C GLY A 18 -6.81 -20.69 -15.45
N ILE A 19 -5.83 -19.91 -14.99
CA ILE A 19 -5.31 -18.73 -15.68
C ILE A 19 -4.76 -19.12 -17.06
N GLU A 20 -4.72 -18.19 -18.00
CA GLU A 20 -4.31 -18.42 -19.39
C GLU A 20 -2.77 -18.54 -19.56
N LEU A 21 -2.05 -18.82 -18.48
CA LEU A 21 -0.60 -18.98 -18.48
C LEU A 21 -0.23 -20.47 -18.49
N PRO A 22 0.80 -20.86 -19.28
CA PRO A 22 1.23 -22.25 -19.32
C PRO A 22 1.86 -22.68 -17.99
N THR A 23 1.93 -24.00 -17.78
CA THR A 23 2.73 -24.62 -16.70
C THR A 23 2.35 -24.25 -15.26
N GLU A 24 1.07 -23.92 -15.00
CA GLU A 24 0.60 -23.65 -13.64
C GLU A 24 0.74 -24.88 -12.71
N ALA A 25 1.41 -24.69 -11.57
CA ALA A 25 1.46 -25.68 -10.50
C ALA A 25 0.19 -25.67 -9.65
N ALA A 26 -0.37 -26.84 -9.33
CA ALA A 26 -1.61 -26.94 -8.53
C ALA A 26 -1.40 -26.68 -7.02
N GLY A 27 -0.15 -26.59 -6.56
CA GLY A 27 0.17 -26.64 -5.13
C GLY A 27 -0.03 -28.05 -4.54
N SER A 28 -0.10 -28.15 -3.22
CA SER A 28 -0.32 -29.38 -2.48
C SER A 28 -1.03 -29.10 -1.17
N VAL A 29 -2.18 -29.76 -0.98
CA VAL A 29 -2.98 -29.72 0.25
C VAL A 29 -2.97 -31.12 0.83
N LYS A 30 -2.56 -31.25 2.10
CA LYS A 30 -2.55 -32.54 2.79
C LYS A 30 -3.96 -32.96 3.16
N GLU A 31 -4.31 -34.21 2.88
CA GLU A 31 -5.59 -34.82 3.18
C GLU A 31 -5.53 -35.70 4.43
N LYS A 32 -6.69 -35.94 5.06
CA LYS A 32 -6.79 -36.85 6.21
C LYS A 32 -6.38 -38.29 5.90
N THR A 33 -6.58 -38.70 4.65
CA THR A 33 -6.24 -40.04 4.16
C THR A 33 -4.75 -40.18 3.87
N ASP A 34 -3.99 -39.08 3.86
CA ASP A 34 -2.55 -39.14 3.61
C ASP A 34 -1.83 -39.83 4.76
N ARG A 35 -0.86 -40.67 4.40
CA ARG A 35 -0.02 -41.42 5.35
C ARG A 35 0.68 -40.52 6.39
N LEU A 36 0.97 -39.27 6.02
CA LEU A 36 1.67 -38.29 6.85
C LEU A 36 0.72 -37.30 7.54
N TRP A 37 -0.58 -37.55 7.54
CA TRP A 37 -1.53 -36.79 8.34
C TRP A 37 -1.31 -37.07 9.82
N SER A 38 -1.34 -36.03 10.65
CA SER A 38 -1.25 -36.16 12.11
C SER A 38 -2.20 -35.21 12.81
N ALA A 39 -2.34 -35.35 14.13
CA ALA A 39 -3.11 -34.42 14.96
C ALA A 39 -2.62 -32.96 14.84
N ARG A 40 -1.37 -32.75 14.41
CA ARG A 40 -0.78 -31.42 14.19
C ARG A 40 -1.08 -30.82 12.82
N SER A 41 -1.46 -31.63 11.82
CA SER A 41 -1.58 -31.13 10.43
C SER A 41 -2.61 -30.01 10.28
N LYS A 42 -3.79 -30.13 10.91
CA LYS A 42 -4.81 -29.06 10.87
C LYS A 42 -4.28 -27.73 11.45
N PRO A 43 -3.80 -27.63 12.71
CA PRO A 43 -3.31 -26.36 13.23
C PRO A 43 -2.07 -25.84 12.49
N THR A 44 -1.19 -26.72 11.99
CA THR A 44 -0.03 -26.32 11.17
C THR A 44 -0.47 -25.68 9.84
N MET A 45 -1.43 -26.31 9.14
CA MET A 45 -2.03 -25.74 7.92
C MET A 45 -2.80 -24.45 8.16
N ALA A 46 -3.47 -24.32 9.30
CA ALA A 46 -4.21 -23.11 9.64
C ALA A 46 -3.32 -21.86 9.74
N MET A 47 -2.02 -22.03 10.01
CA MET A 47 -1.02 -20.95 9.98
C MET A 47 -0.15 -20.93 8.70
N GLY A 48 -0.54 -21.69 7.67
CA GLY A 48 0.13 -21.68 6.36
C GLY A 48 1.37 -22.58 6.25
N GLN A 49 1.53 -23.55 7.14
CA GLN A 49 2.60 -24.56 7.11
C GLN A 49 2.02 -25.93 6.73
N GLU A 50 2.83 -26.89 6.28
CA GLU A 50 2.35 -28.20 5.73
C GLU A 50 1.42 -28.11 4.50
N ILE A 51 1.28 -26.93 3.90
CA ILE A 51 0.53 -26.68 2.66
C ILE A 51 1.44 -25.92 1.68
N SER A 52 1.38 -26.28 0.41
CA SER A 52 2.11 -25.58 -0.65
C SER A 52 1.12 -24.95 -1.62
N VAL A 53 1.30 -23.66 -1.90
CA VAL A 53 0.44 -22.88 -2.77
C VAL A 53 1.30 -22.00 -3.67
N ASN A 54 0.72 -21.56 -4.79
CA ASN A 54 1.35 -20.56 -5.65
C ASN A 54 0.77 -19.16 -5.37
N ALA A 55 1.43 -18.11 -5.89
CA ALA A 55 0.99 -16.73 -5.69
C ALA A 55 -0.39 -16.42 -6.30
N LEU A 56 -0.73 -17.06 -7.42
CA LEU A 56 -2.04 -16.91 -8.06
C LEU A 56 -3.16 -17.50 -7.20
N GLN A 57 -2.94 -18.65 -6.54
CA GLN A 57 -3.90 -19.21 -5.59
C GLN A 57 -4.12 -18.29 -4.39
N MET A 58 -3.07 -17.62 -3.90
CA MET A 58 -3.21 -16.62 -2.82
C MET A 58 -4.07 -15.43 -3.26
N VAL A 59 -3.83 -14.90 -4.46
CA VAL A 59 -4.63 -13.80 -5.02
C VAL A 59 -6.06 -14.25 -5.31
N GLN A 60 -6.25 -15.43 -5.91
CA GLN A 60 -7.56 -16.04 -6.17
C GLN A 60 -8.37 -16.22 -4.88
N ALA A 61 -7.75 -16.71 -3.81
CA ALA A 61 -8.39 -16.83 -2.50
C ALA A 61 -8.76 -15.46 -1.91
N ALA A 62 -7.88 -14.46 -2.06
CA ALA A 62 -8.15 -13.09 -1.63
C ALA A 62 -9.36 -12.48 -2.35
N THR A 63 -9.60 -12.79 -3.63
CA THR A 63 -10.80 -12.31 -4.35
C THR A 63 -12.10 -12.71 -3.65
N ALA A 64 -12.17 -13.89 -3.03
CA ALA A 64 -13.36 -14.29 -2.30
C ALA A 64 -13.60 -13.41 -1.07
N ILE A 65 -12.52 -12.94 -0.43
CA ILE A 65 -12.60 -12.04 0.74
C ILE A 65 -12.97 -10.63 0.29
N THR A 66 -12.37 -10.13 -0.78
CA THR A 66 -12.61 -8.76 -1.27
C THR A 66 -13.96 -8.60 -1.96
N ASN A 67 -14.51 -9.68 -2.54
CA ASN A 67 -15.76 -9.66 -3.28
C ASN A 67 -16.92 -10.34 -2.52
N GLY A 68 -17.10 -9.96 -1.25
CA GLY A 68 -18.30 -10.32 -0.46
C GLY A 68 -18.51 -11.83 -0.22
N GLY A 69 -17.45 -12.63 -0.31
CA GLY A 69 -17.47 -14.09 -0.18
C GLY A 69 -17.52 -14.87 -1.49
N THR A 70 -17.45 -14.20 -2.65
CA THR A 70 -17.58 -14.82 -3.97
C THR A 70 -16.26 -14.72 -4.74
N PRO A 71 -15.54 -15.84 -4.98
CA PRO A 71 -14.28 -15.81 -5.72
C PRO A 71 -14.48 -15.35 -7.16
N VAL A 72 -13.50 -14.63 -7.70
CA VAL A 72 -13.49 -14.11 -9.07
C VAL A 72 -12.38 -14.81 -9.85
N LYS A 73 -12.69 -15.45 -10.97
CA LYS A 73 -11.69 -16.14 -11.78
C LYS A 73 -10.61 -15.16 -12.26
N LEU A 74 -9.35 -15.49 -12.02
CA LEU A 74 -8.22 -14.69 -12.51
C LEU A 74 -8.09 -14.76 -14.04
N THR A 75 -7.69 -13.65 -14.65
CA THR A 75 -7.30 -13.59 -16.05
C THR A 75 -6.16 -12.60 -16.26
N VAL A 76 -5.35 -12.83 -17.30
CA VAL A 76 -4.41 -11.84 -17.83
C VAL A 76 -4.88 -11.21 -19.14
N VAL A 77 -5.98 -11.70 -19.71
CA VAL A 77 -6.46 -11.32 -21.04
C VAL A 77 -7.59 -10.31 -20.89
N ARG A 78 -7.34 -9.03 -21.17
CA ARG A 78 -8.38 -8.00 -21.21
C ARG A 78 -9.24 -8.08 -22.48
N ARG A 79 -8.60 -8.23 -23.64
CA ARG A 79 -9.25 -8.33 -24.95
C ARG A 79 -8.31 -8.96 -25.97
N THR A 80 -8.87 -9.51 -27.04
CA THR A 80 -8.12 -9.93 -28.24
C THR A 80 -8.74 -9.30 -29.49
N THR A 81 -7.91 -9.08 -30.51
CA THR A 81 -8.34 -8.50 -31.78
C THR A 81 -7.85 -9.37 -32.93
N ASP A 82 -8.59 -9.35 -34.04
CA ASP A 82 -8.11 -9.90 -35.31
C ASP A 82 -7.06 -8.98 -35.98
N LYS A 83 -6.59 -9.39 -37.16
CA LYS A 83 -5.63 -8.62 -37.96
C LYS A 83 -6.16 -7.27 -38.46
N ASP A 84 -7.47 -7.10 -38.51
CA ASP A 84 -8.16 -5.90 -39.00
C ASP A 84 -8.52 -4.96 -37.84
N GLY A 85 -8.20 -5.33 -36.60
CA GLY A 85 -8.46 -4.54 -35.40
C GLY A 85 -9.84 -4.75 -34.80
N ASN A 86 -10.65 -5.66 -35.34
CA ASN A 86 -11.96 -5.99 -34.77
C ASN A 86 -11.77 -6.80 -33.49
N GLU A 87 -12.54 -6.46 -32.45
CA GLU A 87 -12.47 -7.18 -31.19
C GLU A 87 -13.10 -8.57 -31.33
N THR A 88 -12.30 -9.61 -31.07
CA THR A 88 -12.73 -11.01 -31.12
C THR A 88 -13.11 -11.55 -29.75
N TYR A 89 -12.63 -10.90 -28.69
CA TYR A 89 -12.98 -11.20 -27.31
C TYR A 89 -12.73 -9.97 -26.45
N VAL A 90 -13.67 -9.68 -25.55
CA VAL A 90 -13.52 -8.70 -24.47
C VAL A 90 -13.87 -9.40 -23.17
N HIS A 91 -12.97 -9.34 -22.20
CA HIS A 91 -13.16 -10.05 -20.95
C HIS A 91 -14.33 -9.50 -20.15
N GLN A 92 -15.10 -10.42 -19.58
CA GLN A 92 -16.12 -10.16 -18.57
C GLN A 92 -15.77 -10.96 -17.31
N PRO A 93 -15.88 -10.36 -16.12
CA PRO A 93 -15.60 -11.07 -14.87
C PRO A 93 -16.43 -12.36 -14.74
N VAL A 94 -15.76 -13.44 -14.35
CA VAL A 94 -16.42 -14.72 -14.09
C VAL A 94 -16.39 -14.99 -12.59
N TYR A 95 -17.58 -15.14 -12.00
CA TYR A 95 -17.75 -15.36 -10.57
C TYR A 95 -17.97 -16.85 -10.27
N GLY A 96 -17.34 -17.34 -9.21
CA GLY A 96 -17.59 -18.67 -8.68
C GLY A 96 -18.81 -18.72 -7.75
N GLU A 97 -19.02 -19.86 -7.10
CA GLU A 97 -20.03 -19.98 -6.05
C GLU A 97 -19.60 -19.21 -4.80
N ARG A 98 -20.57 -18.60 -4.09
CA ARG A 98 -20.28 -17.89 -2.84
C ARG A 98 -19.86 -18.88 -1.76
N ILE A 99 -18.66 -18.67 -1.20
CA ILE A 99 -18.05 -19.54 -0.18
C ILE A 99 -18.09 -18.93 1.23
N LEU A 100 -18.21 -17.60 1.37
CA LEU A 100 -18.39 -16.92 2.66
C LEU A 100 -19.68 -16.10 2.67
N LYS A 101 -20.22 -15.86 3.86
CA LYS A 101 -21.18 -14.76 4.03
C LYS A 101 -20.46 -13.44 3.82
N GLU A 102 -21.17 -12.46 3.29
CA GLU A 102 -20.64 -11.11 3.09
C GLU A 102 -20.15 -10.50 4.40
N SER A 103 -20.92 -10.64 5.48
CA SER A 103 -20.53 -10.17 6.81
C SER A 103 -19.25 -10.84 7.34
N THR A 104 -19.01 -12.10 6.97
CA THR A 104 -17.75 -12.78 7.31
C THR A 104 -16.58 -12.21 6.51
N ALA A 105 -16.77 -11.95 5.22
CA ALA A 105 -15.76 -11.34 4.38
C ALA A 105 -15.39 -9.92 4.86
N GLN A 106 -16.40 -9.09 5.15
CA GLN A 106 -16.23 -7.75 5.75
C GLN A 106 -15.52 -7.82 7.11
N TYR A 107 -15.87 -8.78 7.96
CA TYR A 107 -15.19 -8.96 9.24
C TYR A 107 -13.70 -9.30 9.05
N ILE A 108 -13.37 -10.19 8.11
CA ILE A 108 -11.97 -10.51 7.80
C ILE A 108 -11.21 -9.27 7.30
N LEU A 109 -11.79 -8.48 6.41
CA LEU A 109 -11.22 -7.21 5.94
C LEU A 109 -10.98 -6.23 7.09
N SER A 110 -11.92 -6.13 8.05
CA SER A 110 -11.73 -5.31 9.25
C SER A 110 -10.55 -5.76 10.11
N CYS A 111 -10.33 -7.07 10.27
CA CYS A 111 -9.17 -7.60 10.97
C CYS A 111 -7.86 -7.33 10.23
N MET A 112 -7.88 -7.39 8.90
CA MET A 112 -6.74 -7.02 8.06
C MET A 112 -6.41 -5.53 8.20
N LYS A 113 -7.42 -4.65 8.26
CA LYS A 113 -7.25 -3.22 8.55
C LYS A 113 -6.60 -3.00 9.92
N THR A 114 -7.08 -3.66 10.97
CA THR A 114 -6.43 -3.59 12.30
C THR A 114 -4.97 -4.04 12.26
N THR A 115 -4.63 -5.04 11.45
CA THR A 115 -3.23 -5.48 11.28
C THR A 115 -2.35 -4.39 10.67
N ALA A 116 -2.90 -3.57 9.77
CA ALA A 116 -2.22 -2.41 9.19
C ALA A 116 -2.20 -1.21 10.15
N GLU A 117 -3.16 -1.07 11.05
CA GLU A 117 -3.23 0.10 11.95
C GLU A 117 -2.42 -0.06 13.23
N SER A 118 -2.43 -1.26 13.83
CA SER A 118 -1.82 -1.52 15.13
C SER A 118 -1.14 -2.88 15.25
N GLY A 119 -1.07 -3.63 14.15
CA GLY A 119 -0.51 -4.98 14.14
C GLY A 119 0.88 -5.10 13.50
N THR A 120 1.18 -6.31 13.04
CA THR A 120 2.47 -6.62 12.40
C THR A 120 2.67 -5.96 11.04
N GLY A 121 1.62 -5.34 10.48
CA GLY A 121 1.60 -4.75 9.15
C GLY A 121 1.66 -3.22 9.13
N MET A 122 1.93 -2.56 10.25
CA MET A 122 1.88 -1.08 10.36
C MET A 122 2.68 -0.33 9.29
N ARG A 123 3.81 -0.88 8.86
CA ARG A 123 4.66 -0.28 7.82
C ARG A 123 4.10 -0.36 6.40
N ALA A 124 2.93 -0.98 6.21
CA ALA A 124 2.24 -1.03 4.92
C ALA A 124 1.25 0.13 4.72
N GLN A 125 1.04 0.96 5.74
CA GLN A 125 0.11 2.09 5.63
C GLN A 125 0.52 3.06 4.52
N VAL A 126 -0.49 3.64 3.87
CA VAL A 126 -0.37 4.70 2.89
C VAL A 126 -1.31 5.82 3.32
N ASP A 127 -0.84 7.05 3.31
CA ASP A 127 -1.65 8.18 3.71
C ASP A 127 -2.83 8.39 2.74
N GLY A 128 -4.01 8.68 3.30
CA GLY A 128 -5.20 9.00 2.52
C GLY A 128 -5.99 7.81 1.96
N VAL A 129 -5.50 6.57 2.09
CA VAL A 129 -6.21 5.36 1.65
C VAL A 129 -6.15 4.29 2.73
N THR A 130 -7.30 3.68 3.04
CA THR A 130 -7.38 2.57 3.99
C THR A 130 -6.77 1.32 3.38
N ILE A 131 -5.83 0.70 4.10
CA ILE A 131 -5.19 -0.55 3.65
C ILE A 131 -5.41 -1.64 4.69
N GLY A 132 -5.83 -2.82 4.21
CA GLY A 132 -5.93 -4.03 5.02
C GLY A 132 -4.80 -4.96 4.63
N VAL A 133 -4.04 -5.46 5.60
CA VAL A 133 -2.91 -6.34 5.31
C VAL A 133 -2.88 -7.59 6.16
N LYS A 134 -2.22 -8.62 5.64
CA LYS A 134 -1.79 -9.78 6.41
C LYS A 134 -0.34 -10.13 6.06
N THR A 135 0.53 -10.06 7.06
CA THR A 135 1.91 -10.51 6.95
C THR A 135 2.03 -12.01 7.20
N GLY A 136 2.99 -12.65 6.54
CA GLY A 136 3.34 -14.07 6.69
C GLY A 136 4.86 -14.24 6.72
N THR A 137 5.35 -15.09 7.63
CA THR A 137 6.77 -15.49 7.71
C THR A 137 6.81 -17.00 7.80
N ALA A 138 6.89 -17.67 6.65
CA ALA A 138 6.82 -19.11 6.56
C ALA A 138 8.23 -19.71 6.48
N GLN A 139 8.54 -20.64 7.37
CA GLN A 139 9.74 -21.47 7.25
C GLN A 139 9.72 -22.28 5.96
N MET A 140 10.87 -22.36 5.28
CA MET A 140 11.02 -23.22 4.11
C MET A 140 11.36 -24.65 4.54
N ALA A 141 10.97 -25.64 3.72
CA ALA A 141 11.37 -27.02 3.94
C ALA A 141 12.89 -27.18 3.76
N ASP A 142 13.53 -27.91 4.67
CA ASP A 142 14.92 -28.36 4.50
C ASP A 142 14.92 -29.65 3.69
N LEU A 143 15.38 -29.57 2.44
CA LEU A 143 15.38 -30.69 1.50
C LEU A 143 16.54 -31.68 1.73
N VAL A 144 17.54 -31.31 2.54
CA VAL A 144 18.73 -32.13 2.81
C VAL A 144 18.53 -32.94 4.09
N HIS A 145 18.10 -32.28 5.16
CA HIS A 145 17.97 -32.89 6.48
C HIS A 145 16.54 -33.23 6.87
N GLY A 146 15.56 -32.78 6.08
CA GLY A 146 14.14 -32.90 6.40
C GLY A 146 13.68 -31.88 7.44
N GLY A 147 12.36 -31.69 7.54
CA GLY A 147 11.77 -30.70 8.43
C GLY A 147 11.83 -29.28 7.85
N TYR A 148 11.92 -28.28 8.73
CA TYR A 148 11.94 -26.87 8.36
C TYR A 148 13.31 -26.25 8.60
N SER A 149 13.76 -25.44 7.66
CA SER A 149 14.96 -24.62 7.81
C SER A 149 14.80 -23.65 8.99
N GLN A 150 15.91 -23.43 9.69
CA GLN A 150 16.01 -22.45 10.78
C GLN A 150 16.39 -21.05 10.27
N THR A 151 16.82 -20.95 9.01
CA THR A 151 17.39 -19.71 8.44
C THR A 151 16.71 -19.28 7.14
N ASP A 152 16.09 -20.20 6.41
CA ASP A 152 15.42 -19.90 5.15
C ASP A 152 13.92 -19.71 5.37
N PHE A 153 13.44 -18.50 5.07
CA PHE A 153 12.05 -18.10 5.20
C PHE A 153 11.50 -17.54 3.88
N LEU A 154 10.18 -17.70 3.72
CA LEU A 154 9.34 -16.95 2.78
C LEU A 154 8.62 -15.86 3.56
N SER A 155 9.04 -14.62 3.35
CA SER A 155 8.42 -13.45 3.96
C SER A 155 7.43 -12.87 2.96
N ASN A 156 6.16 -12.75 3.33
CA ASN A 156 5.13 -12.29 2.41
C ASN A 156 4.13 -11.34 3.07
N CYS A 157 3.47 -10.53 2.26
CA CYS A 157 2.39 -9.66 2.69
C CYS A 157 1.33 -9.62 1.60
N LEU A 158 0.08 -9.90 2.00
CA LEU A 158 -1.10 -9.65 1.19
C LEU A 158 -1.72 -8.34 1.66
N ALA A 159 -1.99 -7.43 0.73
CA ALA A 159 -2.64 -6.16 0.97
C ALA A 159 -3.86 -6.00 0.09
N VAL A 160 -4.87 -5.32 0.63
CA VAL A 160 -6.11 -4.96 -0.04
C VAL A 160 -6.39 -3.49 0.24
N PHE A 161 -6.67 -2.71 -0.80
CA PHE A 161 -7.02 -1.30 -0.65
C PHE A 161 -7.93 -0.79 -1.79
N PRO A 162 -8.86 0.14 -1.47
CA PRO A 162 -9.33 0.52 -0.14
C PRO A 162 -9.94 -0.66 0.62
N VAL A 163 -10.08 -0.58 1.95
CA VAL A 163 -10.68 -1.69 2.72
C VAL A 163 -12.20 -1.72 2.56
N GLU A 164 -12.82 -0.54 2.51
CA GLU A 164 -14.28 -0.37 2.48
C GLU A 164 -14.88 -0.72 1.10
N ASP A 165 -14.13 -0.46 0.03
CA ASP A 165 -14.46 -0.85 -1.34
C ASP A 165 -13.20 -1.40 -2.05
N PRO A 166 -12.89 -2.70 -1.88
CA PRO A 166 -11.67 -3.30 -2.40
C PRO A 166 -11.52 -3.25 -3.92
N GLU A 167 -10.59 -2.42 -4.40
CA GLU A 167 -10.26 -2.34 -5.83
C GLU A 167 -8.96 -3.08 -6.20
N ILE A 168 -7.99 -3.13 -5.29
CA ILE A 168 -6.65 -3.68 -5.54
C ILE A 168 -6.32 -4.75 -4.51
N ILE A 169 -5.83 -5.89 -5.00
CA ILE A 169 -5.14 -6.91 -4.21
C ILE A 169 -3.67 -6.88 -4.62
N LEU A 170 -2.77 -6.69 -3.65
CA LEU A 170 -1.32 -6.71 -3.86
C LEU A 170 -0.70 -7.81 -2.99
N TYR A 171 0.01 -8.74 -3.61
CA TYR A 171 0.70 -9.83 -2.90
C TYR A 171 2.18 -9.83 -3.25
N ILE A 172 3.03 -9.62 -2.24
CA ILE A 172 4.50 -9.59 -2.41
C ILE A 172 5.12 -10.68 -1.57
N VAL A 173 6.09 -11.39 -2.15
CA VAL A 173 6.86 -12.46 -1.49
C VAL A 173 8.34 -12.19 -1.69
N ILE A 174 9.10 -12.21 -0.60
CA ILE A 174 10.56 -12.21 -0.58
C ILE A 174 11.02 -13.58 -0.11
N GLN A 175 11.79 -14.26 -0.95
CA GLN A 175 12.32 -15.58 -0.68
C GLN A 175 13.76 -15.50 -0.18
N LYS A 176 14.06 -16.22 0.91
CA LYS A 176 15.42 -16.34 1.49
C LYS A 176 16.09 -14.97 1.74
N ALA A 177 15.36 -14.06 2.35
CA ALA A 177 15.92 -12.78 2.80
C ALA A 177 17.15 -13.02 3.68
N LYS A 178 18.20 -12.20 3.51
CA LYS A 178 19.41 -12.25 4.32
C LYS A 178 19.30 -11.22 5.46
N GLY A 179 19.55 -11.66 6.68
CA GLY A 179 19.43 -10.81 7.87
C GLY A 179 18.00 -10.83 8.42
N GLU A 180 17.26 -9.74 8.21
CA GLU A 180 15.88 -9.60 8.68
C GLU A 180 14.91 -10.44 7.83
N THR A 181 14.00 -11.18 8.48
CA THR A 181 13.06 -12.09 7.82
C THR A 181 11.60 -11.79 8.17
N TYR A 182 11.31 -10.95 9.17
CA TYR A 182 9.93 -10.64 9.49
C TYR A 182 9.28 -9.82 8.37
N ALA A 183 8.20 -10.34 7.81
CA ALA A 183 7.52 -9.69 6.69
C ALA A 183 7.00 -8.27 7.02
N GLY A 184 6.65 -8.01 8.27
CA GLY A 184 6.29 -6.66 8.73
C GLY A 184 7.44 -5.64 8.63
N ARG A 185 8.69 -6.11 8.57
CA ARG A 185 9.88 -5.27 8.47
C ARG A 185 10.42 -5.14 7.06
N ILE A 186 10.31 -6.19 6.24
CA ILE A 186 10.93 -6.22 4.89
C ILE A 186 9.93 -6.21 3.74
N VAL A 187 8.69 -6.67 3.94
CA VAL A 187 7.67 -6.70 2.87
C VAL A 187 6.65 -5.59 3.04
N ALA A 188 6.21 -5.30 4.27
CA ALA A 188 5.23 -4.26 4.52
C ALA A 188 5.66 -2.86 4.00
N PRO A 189 6.93 -2.40 4.15
CA PRO A 189 7.35 -1.15 3.53
C PRO A 189 7.27 -1.15 1.99
N VAL A 190 7.59 -2.28 1.35
CA VAL A 190 7.49 -2.44 -0.11
C VAL A 190 6.03 -2.40 -0.56
N ILE A 191 5.11 -2.95 0.24
CA ILE A 191 3.67 -2.78 0.01
C ILE A 191 3.28 -1.30 0.07
N SER A 192 3.73 -0.55 1.09
CA SER A 192 3.41 0.88 1.21
C SER A 192 3.89 1.66 -0.01
N GLU A 193 5.14 1.46 -0.43
CA GLU A 193 5.72 2.13 -1.60
C GLU A 193 4.95 1.78 -2.90
N ALA A 194 4.73 0.49 -3.17
CA ALA A 194 4.01 0.06 -4.36
C ALA A 194 2.54 0.49 -4.36
N ALA A 195 1.87 0.42 -3.20
CA ALA A 195 0.49 0.87 -3.06
C ALA A 195 0.39 2.39 -3.26
N GLY A 196 1.30 3.18 -2.70
CA GLY A 196 1.37 4.62 -2.90
C GLY A 196 1.48 4.99 -4.39
N GLU A 197 2.33 4.30 -5.13
CA GLU A 197 2.46 4.51 -6.58
C GLU A 197 1.19 4.12 -7.34
N ILE A 198 0.60 2.97 -7.04
CA ILE A 198 -0.68 2.53 -7.65
C ILE A 198 -1.79 3.54 -7.37
N ILE A 199 -1.90 4.00 -6.13
CA ILE A 199 -2.90 4.96 -5.67
C ILE A 199 -2.73 6.29 -6.41
N ASN A 200 -1.50 6.78 -6.53
CA ASN A 200 -1.18 8.01 -7.26
C ASN A 200 -1.55 7.88 -8.74
N GLN A 201 -1.14 6.79 -9.40
CA GLN A 201 -1.43 6.57 -10.82
C GLN A 201 -2.93 6.41 -11.11
N ARG A 202 -3.69 5.83 -10.17
CA ARG A 202 -5.14 5.63 -10.31
C ARG A 202 -5.97 6.80 -9.81
N GLY A 203 -5.36 7.84 -9.22
CA GLY A 203 -6.09 8.97 -8.64
C GLY A 203 -6.95 8.60 -7.43
N MET A 204 -6.55 7.57 -6.68
CA MET A 204 -7.33 7.03 -5.55
C MET A 204 -7.14 7.84 -4.24
N ASN A 205 -6.36 8.92 -4.24
CA ASN A 205 -6.06 9.79 -3.08
C ASN A 205 -7.26 10.63 -2.55
N SER A 206 -8.48 10.25 -2.89
CA SER A 206 -9.64 11.14 -2.89
C SER A 206 -10.27 11.42 -1.52
N GLN A 207 -9.84 10.78 -0.44
CA GLN A 207 -10.50 10.99 0.86
C GLN A 207 -9.92 12.14 1.71
N ARG A 208 -8.73 12.67 1.38
CA ARG A 208 -8.12 13.79 2.13
C ARG A 208 -7.45 14.87 1.28
N ALA A 209 -7.29 14.67 -0.03
CA ALA A 209 -6.80 15.74 -0.89
C ALA A 209 -7.90 16.81 -1.01
N ALA A 210 -7.61 18.03 -0.54
CA ALA A 210 -8.46 19.19 -0.82
C ALA A 210 -8.60 19.30 -2.34
N THR A 211 -9.80 19.02 -2.84
CA THR A 211 -10.09 19.13 -4.27
C THR A 211 -10.40 20.59 -4.53
N PHE A 212 -9.44 21.31 -5.10
CA PHE A 212 -9.65 22.68 -5.55
C PHE A 212 -10.10 22.63 -7.01
N GLU A 213 -11.32 23.12 -7.29
CA GLU A 213 -11.71 23.40 -8.66
C GLU A 213 -10.86 24.53 -9.20
N HIS A 214 -10.27 24.28 -10.35
CA HIS A 214 -9.32 25.15 -10.99
C HIS A 214 -9.77 25.42 -12.42
N SER A 215 -9.71 26.67 -12.87
CA SER A 215 -10.15 27.13 -14.20
C SER A 215 -9.34 26.57 -15.38
N GLY A 216 -8.37 25.70 -15.15
CA GLY A 216 -7.44 25.19 -16.16
C GLY A 216 -6.23 26.10 -16.42
N HIS A 217 -6.15 27.30 -15.84
CA HIS A 217 -4.96 28.18 -15.85
C HIS A 217 -4.32 28.43 -14.48
N VAL A 218 -3.39 27.55 -14.08
CA VAL A 218 -2.66 27.76 -12.80
C VAL A 218 -1.72 28.93 -13.03
N THR A 219 -2.14 30.12 -12.62
CA THR A 219 -1.28 31.30 -12.68
C THR A 219 -0.31 31.18 -11.51
N ILE A 220 0.92 30.78 -11.80
CA ILE A 220 2.01 30.89 -10.84
C ILE A 220 2.32 32.39 -10.76
N THR A 221 1.67 33.08 -9.82
CA THR A 221 2.05 34.43 -9.45
C THR A 221 3.42 34.33 -8.79
N ASN A 222 4.47 34.72 -9.53
CA ASN A 222 5.70 35.13 -8.88
C ASN A 222 5.33 36.25 -7.92
N GLY A 223 5.61 36.06 -6.64
CA GLY A 223 5.27 37.04 -5.61
C GLY A 223 5.82 38.40 -6.00
N THR A 224 5.06 39.47 -5.76
CA THR A 224 5.55 40.84 -5.95
C THR A 224 6.86 40.98 -5.17
N PRO A 225 7.94 41.48 -5.80
CA PRO A 225 9.21 41.70 -5.13
C PRO A 225 9.00 42.50 -3.85
N ILE A 226 9.66 42.09 -2.77
CA ILE A 226 9.57 42.80 -1.50
C ILE A 226 10.42 44.05 -1.64
N VAL A 227 9.78 45.22 -1.63
CA VAL A 227 10.46 46.51 -1.63
C VAL A 227 10.51 47.02 -0.20
N ILE A 228 11.70 47.35 0.29
CA ILE A 228 11.92 47.84 1.64
C ILE A 228 12.13 49.36 1.56
N GLU A 229 11.14 50.14 1.97
CA GLU A 229 11.20 51.62 1.96
C GLU A 229 10.96 52.19 3.36
N GLY A 230 12.06 52.49 4.06
CA GLY A 230 12.05 53.27 5.32
C GLY A 230 11.41 52.61 6.55
N SER A 231 10.67 51.52 6.39
CA SER A 231 10.02 50.78 7.47
C SER A 231 9.97 49.27 7.20
N VAL A 232 9.80 48.47 8.26
CA VAL A 232 9.74 47.01 8.21
C VAL A 232 8.47 46.59 7.44
N PRO A 233 8.59 45.86 6.32
CA PRO A 233 7.43 45.33 5.61
C PRO A 233 6.66 44.27 6.41
N ASP A 234 5.42 44.00 6.01
CA ASP A 234 4.70 42.81 6.44
C ASP A 234 5.14 41.60 5.59
N PHE A 235 5.80 40.65 6.24
CA PHE A 235 6.28 39.40 5.68
C PHE A 235 5.33 38.24 5.93
N THR A 236 4.27 38.42 6.72
CA THR A 236 3.34 37.32 7.05
C THR A 236 2.70 36.73 5.80
N GLY A 237 2.63 35.40 5.74
CA GLY A 237 2.14 34.68 4.57
C GLY A 237 3.09 34.68 3.36
N ARG A 238 4.32 35.18 3.47
CA ARG A 238 5.34 35.02 2.42
C ARG A 238 6.06 33.68 2.55
N PRO A 239 6.31 32.98 1.44
CA PRO A 239 7.09 31.74 1.46
C PRO A 239 8.58 32.07 1.58
N LYS A 240 9.36 31.19 2.23
CA LYS A 240 10.81 31.37 2.43
C LYS A 240 11.58 31.76 1.15
N ARG A 241 11.17 31.22 0.00
CA ARG A 241 11.79 31.50 -1.30
C ARG A 241 11.74 32.99 -1.68
N ASP A 242 10.69 33.71 -1.29
CA ASP A 242 10.49 35.12 -1.61
C ASP A 242 11.44 36.01 -0.77
N LEU A 243 12.01 35.48 0.31
CA LEU A 243 12.91 36.17 1.23
C LEU A 243 14.39 36.05 0.84
N ILE A 244 14.74 35.04 0.03
CA ILE A 244 16.12 34.77 -0.39
C ILE A 244 16.79 35.99 -1.04
N PRO A 245 16.13 36.75 -1.93
CA PRO A 245 16.75 37.94 -2.53
C PRO A 245 17.23 38.96 -1.49
N LEU A 246 16.48 39.16 -0.40
CA LEU A 246 16.79 40.11 0.67
C LEU A 246 18.01 39.69 1.52
N LEU A 247 18.26 38.38 1.61
CA LEU A 247 19.47 37.85 2.23
C LEU A 247 20.71 38.08 1.36
N VAL A 248 20.52 38.10 0.04
CA VAL A 248 21.62 38.21 -0.94
C VAL A 248 21.98 39.66 -1.22
N ASP A 249 20.98 40.54 -1.36
CA ASP A 249 21.23 41.96 -1.64
C ASP A 249 21.72 42.74 -0.40
N GLY A 250 21.53 42.19 0.81
CA GLY A 250 21.98 42.76 2.07
C GLY A 250 21.23 44.02 2.49
N SER A 251 20.04 44.28 1.91
CA SER A 251 19.21 45.46 2.20
C SER A 251 18.81 45.54 3.68
N VAL A 252 18.68 44.38 4.34
CA VAL A 252 18.32 44.26 5.75
C VAL A 252 19.02 43.07 6.39
N LYS A 253 19.27 43.14 7.70
CA LYS A 253 19.72 41.99 8.49
C LYS A 253 18.51 41.12 8.81
N LEU A 254 18.39 39.98 8.12
CA LEU A 254 17.28 39.05 8.26
C LEU A 254 17.74 37.75 8.95
N ILE A 255 17.03 37.33 9.99
CA ILE A 255 17.22 36.03 10.66
C ILE A 255 15.95 35.21 10.44
N ILE A 256 16.08 34.02 9.88
CA ILE A 256 14.95 33.14 9.56
C ILE A 256 14.99 31.91 10.47
N HIS A 257 13.88 31.65 11.16
CA HIS A 257 13.64 30.47 11.98
C HIS A 257 12.60 29.58 11.31
N GLY A 258 12.97 28.37 10.92
CA GLY A 258 12.06 27.38 10.33
C GLY A 258 12.05 27.30 8.80
N GLU A 259 11.03 26.61 8.29
CA GLU A 259 10.77 26.32 6.87
C GLU A 259 9.30 26.59 6.56
N GLY A 260 8.96 26.85 5.30
CA GLY A 260 7.57 27.08 4.89
C GLY A 260 7.22 28.56 4.73
N TRP A 261 6.16 28.99 5.42
CA TRP A 261 5.56 30.32 5.29
C TRP A 261 5.77 31.13 6.56
N VAL A 262 6.03 32.43 6.43
CA VAL A 262 6.21 33.32 7.59
C VAL A 262 4.89 33.42 8.36
N THR A 263 4.89 32.98 9.62
CA THR A 263 3.75 33.07 10.53
C THR A 263 3.83 34.29 11.43
N SER A 264 5.04 34.70 11.80
CA SER A 264 5.26 35.91 12.58
C SER A 264 6.62 36.54 12.31
N GLN A 265 6.75 37.81 12.68
CA GLN A 265 7.96 38.61 12.49
C GLN A 265 8.23 39.51 13.70
N THR A 266 9.47 39.94 13.87
CA THR A 266 9.86 40.96 14.85
C THR A 266 11.00 41.79 14.25
N PRO A 267 10.92 43.14 14.25
CA PRO A 267 9.83 44.00 14.73
C PRO A 267 8.52 43.92 13.93
N GLU A 268 7.46 44.47 14.49
CA GLU A 268 6.13 44.56 13.86
C GLU A 268 6.17 45.35 12.54
N PRO A 269 5.29 45.03 11.57
CA PRO A 269 5.17 45.80 10.33
C PRO A 269 4.99 47.30 10.57
N GLY A 270 5.64 48.12 9.74
CA GLY A 270 5.62 49.59 9.84
C GLY A 270 6.65 50.19 10.82
N THR A 271 7.41 49.36 11.55
CA THR A 271 8.50 49.84 12.41
C THR A 271 9.57 50.55 11.56
N PRO A 272 10.01 51.78 11.90
CA PRO A 272 11.07 52.47 11.15
C PRO A 272 12.37 51.68 11.07
N LEU A 273 12.97 51.60 9.88
CA LEU A 273 14.25 50.93 9.69
C LEU A 273 15.40 51.85 10.07
N THR A 274 16.28 51.35 10.92
CA THR A 274 17.54 52.00 11.31
C THR A 274 18.70 51.13 10.81
N GLU A 275 19.92 51.68 10.74
CA GLU A 275 21.10 50.95 10.24
C GLU A 275 21.40 49.64 11.01
N ASN A 276 20.83 49.47 12.21
CA ASN A 276 21.02 48.29 13.06
C ASN A 276 19.75 47.46 13.26
N THR A 277 18.67 47.72 12.51
CA THR A 277 17.46 46.91 12.64
C THR A 277 17.70 45.49 12.11
N THR A 278 17.59 44.51 13.01
CA THR A 278 17.53 43.08 12.67
C THR A 278 16.08 42.66 12.64
N ILE A 279 15.66 42.02 11.56
CA ILE A 279 14.32 41.45 11.39
C ILE A 279 14.41 39.94 11.57
N GLU A 280 13.70 39.41 12.56
CA GLU A 280 13.55 37.99 12.82
C GLU A 280 12.21 37.51 12.26
N LEU A 281 12.23 36.42 11.49
CA LEU A 281 11.05 35.80 10.89
C LEU A 281 10.91 34.35 11.38
N TYR A 282 9.71 33.98 11.77
CA TYR A 282 9.36 32.63 12.23
C TYR A 282 8.43 31.98 11.21
N LEU A 283 8.78 30.78 10.76
CA LEU A 283 8.12 30.06 9.67
C LEU A 283 7.59 28.71 10.14
N GLU A 284 6.45 28.31 9.56
CA GLU A 284 5.83 26.98 9.67
C GLU A 284 5.41 26.42 8.30
#